data_AF-A0A344AUX4-F1
#
_entry.id   AF-A0A344AUX4-F1
#
_cell.length_a   1.000
_cell.length_b   1.000
_cell.length_c   1.000
_cell.angle_alpha   90.00
_cell.angle_beta   90.00
_cell.angle_gamma   90.00
#
_symmetry.space_group_name_H-M   'P 1'
#
loop_
_entity.id
_entity.type
_entity.pdbx_description
1 polymer ?
#
loop_
_entity_poly.entity_id
_entity_poly.type
_entity_poly.pdbx_seq_one_letter_code
_entity_poly.pdbx_strand_id
1 'polypeptide(L)'
;MTLLFLLILILTMVIVMPIFQQPIPSSMVLLFLALLSTTLLGFMTIPWYGYLLFLIYVSGMLVVFGYVCAMTPNVVFLVTPKVPLVVTLATLSLILPIITVSLFQGDVSSWKLGAFSLLSGENLVIYWMIAMILLVMLVITVYVVFKKASPLRGFDTSI
;
A
#
# COMPACT_ATOMS: atom_id res chain seq x y z
N MET A 1 -6.56 4.78 -22.11
CA MET A 1 -6.77 3.31 -22.23
C MET A 1 -5.90 2.52 -21.25
N THR A 2 -4.58 2.69 -21.28
CA THR A 2 -3.65 2.07 -20.31
C THR A 2 -3.99 2.40 -18.85
N LEU A 3 -4.36 3.64 -18.57
CA LEU A 3 -4.76 4.04 -17.23
C LEU A 3 -6.06 3.39 -16.74
N LEU A 4 -7.04 3.31 -17.63
CA LEU A 4 -8.33 2.69 -17.34
C LEU A 4 -8.15 1.20 -17.04
N PHE A 5 -7.25 0.54 -17.77
CA PHE A 5 -6.83 -0.82 -17.48
C PHE A 5 -6.16 -0.96 -16.11
N LEU A 6 -5.21 -0.07 -15.77
CA LEU A 6 -4.59 -0.06 -14.45
C LEU A 6 -5.62 0.14 -13.33
N LEU A 7 -6.61 1.01 -13.55
CA LEU A 7 -7.67 1.28 -12.59
C LEU A 7 -8.58 0.06 -12.37
N ILE A 8 -8.92 -0.67 -13.44
CA ILE A 8 -9.65 -1.96 -13.33
C ILE A 8 -8.82 -2.99 -12.58
N LEU A 9 -7.52 -3.07 -12.87
CA LEU A 9 -6.63 -4.03 -12.24
C LEU A 9 -6.47 -3.73 -10.73
N ILE A 10 -6.38 -2.46 -10.36
CA ILE A 10 -6.39 -2.04 -8.95
C ILE A 10 -7.72 -2.43 -8.30
N LEU A 11 -8.86 -2.12 -8.94
CA LEU A 11 -10.18 -2.45 -8.41
C LEU A 11 -10.35 -3.96 -8.19
N THR A 12 -9.94 -4.79 -9.15
CA THR A 12 -10.02 -6.25 -9.02
C THR A 12 -9.15 -6.77 -7.88
N MET A 13 -7.93 -6.24 -7.70
CA MET A 13 -7.03 -6.65 -6.61
C MET A 13 -7.55 -6.24 -5.22
N VAL A 14 -8.13 -5.04 -5.09
CA VAL A 14 -8.79 -4.61 -3.84
C VAL A 14 -9.92 -5.56 -3.48
N ILE A 15 -10.71 -5.92 -4.47
CA ILE A 15 -11.87 -6.79 -4.32
C ILE A 15 -11.46 -8.23 -3.95
N VAL A 16 -10.28 -8.68 -4.38
CA VAL A 16 -9.73 -10.01 -4.08
C VAL A 16 -9.13 -10.09 -2.66
N MET A 17 -8.68 -8.97 -2.10
CA MET A 17 -8.00 -8.92 -0.79
C MET A 17 -8.75 -9.63 0.37
N PRO A 18 -10.07 -9.46 0.56
CA PRO A 18 -10.81 -10.05 1.69
C PRO A 18 -10.96 -11.58 1.63
N ILE A 19 -10.64 -12.20 0.49
CA ILE A 19 -10.76 -13.65 0.30
C ILE A 19 -9.65 -14.39 1.04
N PHE A 20 -8.48 -13.74 1.16
CA PHE A 20 -7.33 -14.30 1.82
C PHE A 20 -7.51 -14.22 3.33
N GLN A 21 -7.97 -15.32 3.92
CA GLN A 21 -8.10 -15.48 5.38
C GLN A 21 -6.75 -15.58 6.09
N GLN A 22 -5.69 -15.88 5.33
CA GLN A 22 -4.34 -16.00 5.84
C GLN A 22 -3.54 -14.71 5.60
N PRO A 23 -2.65 -14.32 6.55
CA PRO A 23 -1.96 -13.04 6.51
C PRO A 23 -0.85 -12.98 5.43
N ILE A 24 -0.24 -14.12 5.09
CA ILE A 24 0.82 -14.18 4.06
C ILE A 24 0.26 -13.81 2.67
N PRO A 25 -0.76 -14.51 2.12
CA PRO A 25 -1.24 -14.19 0.78
C PRO A 25 -1.93 -12.82 0.71
N SER A 26 -2.55 -12.33 1.80
CA SER A 26 -3.11 -10.97 1.82
C SER A 26 -2.03 -9.88 1.77
N SER A 27 -0.87 -10.10 2.42
CA SER A 27 0.28 -9.19 2.31
C SER A 27 0.92 -9.17 0.93
N MET A 28 0.92 -10.29 0.20
CA MET A 28 1.34 -10.33 -1.20
C MET A 28 0.42 -9.55 -2.13
N VAL A 29 -0.90 -9.64 -1.95
CA VAL A 29 -1.86 -8.83 -2.71
C VAL A 29 -1.66 -7.34 -2.44
N LEU A 30 -1.38 -6.96 -1.19
CA LEU A 30 -1.07 -5.57 -0.83
C LEU A 30 0.20 -5.05 -1.51
N LEU A 31 1.24 -5.86 -1.64
CA LEU A 31 2.45 -5.50 -2.40
C LEU A 31 2.12 -5.21 -3.87
N PHE A 32 1.36 -6.11 -4.52
CA PHE A 32 0.93 -5.90 -5.90
C PHE A 32 0.04 -4.66 -6.05
N LEU A 33 -0.85 -4.39 -5.09
CA LEU A 33 -1.69 -3.19 -5.09
C LEU A 33 -0.87 -1.90 -4.95
N ALA A 34 0.17 -1.91 -4.11
CA ALA A 34 1.09 -0.77 -3.96
C ALA A 34 1.87 -0.48 -5.26
N LEU A 35 2.31 -1.53 -5.96
CA LEU A 35 2.96 -1.39 -7.26
C LEU A 35 2.02 -0.80 -8.33
N LEU A 36 0.79 -1.30 -8.40
CA LEU A 36 -0.19 -0.83 -9.39
C LEU A 36 -0.67 0.60 -9.11
N SER A 37 -0.86 0.96 -7.84
CA SER A 37 -1.28 2.32 -7.47
C SER A 37 -0.19 3.35 -7.71
N THR A 38 1.07 3.04 -7.40
CA THR A 38 2.21 3.96 -7.63
C THR A 38 2.49 4.16 -9.11
N THR A 39 2.33 3.11 -9.93
CA THR A 39 2.39 3.24 -11.39
C THR A 39 1.24 4.08 -11.96
N LEU A 40 0.00 3.91 -11.49
CA LEU A 40 -1.13 4.78 -11.89
C LEU A 40 -0.86 6.24 -11.54
N LEU A 41 -0.35 6.52 -10.34
CA LEU A 41 0.00 7.87 -9.91
C LEU A 41 1.17 8.44 -10.73
N GLY A 42 2.14 7.63 -11.13
CA GLY A 42 3.22 8.04 -12.04
C GLY A 42 2.72 8.46 -13.41
N PHE A 43 1.63 7.85 -13.91
CA PHE A 43 0.99 8.25 -15.17
C PHE A 43 0.07 9.47 -15.03
N MET A 44 -0.56 9.67 -13.87
CA MET A 44 -1.49 10.79 -13.63
C MET A 44 -0.81 12.08 -13.18
N THR A 45 0.28 11.95 -12.44
CA THR A 45 0.99 13.07 -11.85
C THR A 45 2.36 13.23 -12.52
N ILE A 46 3.21 14.06 -11.93
CA ILE A 46 4.57 14.25 -12.43
C ILE A 46 5.38 13.00 -12.06
N PRO A 47 6.17 12.42 -12.98
CA PRO A 47 6.85 11.14 -12.77
C PRO A 47 7.71 11.05 -11.49
N TRP A 48 8.36 12.15 -11.09
CA TRP A 48 9.18 12.20 -9.87
C TRP A 48 8.39 11.84 -8.59
N TYR A 49 7.11 12.24 -8.53
CA TYR A 49 6.25 12.00 -7.37
C TYR A 49 5.80 10.54 -7.33
N GLY A 50 5.45 9.97 -8.49
CA GLY A 50 5.18 8.54 -8.61
C GLY A 50 6.37 7.68 -8.19
N TYR A 51 7.60 8.10 -8.54
CA TYR A 51 8.82 7.41 -8.13
C TYR A 51 9.08 7.50 -6.61
N LEU A 52 8.89 8.68 -6.00
CA LEU A 52 9.00 8.84 -4.55
C LEU A 52 7.99 7.97 -3.80
N LEU A 53 6.74 7.94 -4.27
CA LEU A 53 5.71 7.09 -3.68
C LEU A 53 6.03 5.60 -3.84
N PHE A 54 6.56 5.18 -5.00
CA PHE A 54 7.04 3.81 -5.20
C PHE A 54 8.09 3.43 -4.15
N LEU A 55 9.11 4.28 -3.94
CA LEU A 55 10.16 4.01 -2.97
C LEU A 55 9.61 3.88 -1.55
N ILE A 56 8.71 4.77 -1.11
CA ILE A 56 8.20 4.76 0.26
C ILE A 56 7.21 3.61 0.47
N TYR A 57 6.23 3.44 -0.42
CA TYR A 57 5.18 2.43 -0.25
C TYR A 57 5.67 1.00 -0.47
N VAL A 58 6.46 0.75 -1.53
CA VAL A 58 6.93 -0.61 -1.83
C VAL A 58 7.96 -1.05 -0.80
N SER A 59 8.89 -0.18 -0.40
CA SER A 59 9.85 -0.53 0.67
C SER A 59 9.15 -0.80 2.00
N GLY A 60 8.16 0.02 2.40
CA GLY A 60 7.40 -0.18 3.63
C GLY A 60 6.62 -1.49 3.64
N MET A 61 5.96 -1.82 2.53
CA MET A 61 5.20 -3.07 2.41
C MET A 61 6.11 -4.32 2.41
N LEU A 62 7.35 -4.23 1.91
CA LEU A 62 8.31 -5.33 1.98
C LEU A 62 8.77 -5.64 3.41
N VAL A 63 8.93 -4.61 4.25
CA VAL A 63 9.25 -4.80 5.67
C VAL A 63 8.10 -5.51 6.39
N VAL A 64 6.85 -5.10 6.14
CA VAL A 64 5.66 -5.75 6.72
C VAL A 64 5.52 -7.19 6.21
N PHE A 65 5.77 -7.43 4.93
CA PHE A 65 5.76 -8.78 4.36
C PHE A 65 6.76 -9.69 5.08
N GLY A 66 8.01 -9.25 5.24
CA GLY A 66 9.03 -10.01 5.98
C GLY A 66 8.63 -10.30 7.42
N TYR A 67 8.03 -9.33 8.10
CA TYR A 67 7.52 -9.50 9.47
C TYR A 67 6.40 -10.54 9.55
N VAL A 68 5.44 -10.50 8.64
CA VAL A 68 4.34 -11.46 8.58
C VAL A 68 4.83 -12.88 8.27
N CYS A 69 5.80 -13.03 7.36
CA CYS A 69 6.43 -14.32 7.07
C CYS A 69 7.16 -14.91 8.27
N ALA A 70 7.80 -14.07 9.10
CA ALA A 70 8.50 -14.53 10.30
C ALA A 70 7.54 -14.94 11.43
N MET A 71 6.39 -14.28 11.56
CA MET A 71 5.44 -14.52 12.64
C MET A 71 4.37 -15.57 12.34
N THR A 72 4.04 -15.78 11.07
CA THR A 72 2.97 -16.71 10.72
C THR A 72 3.51 -18.14 10.77
N PRO A 73 2.90 -19.06 11.54
CA PRO A 73 3.27 -20.47 11.50
C PRO A 73 3.08 -21.01 10.08
N ASN A 74 3.93 -21.94 9.65
CA ASN A 74 3.86 -22.56 8.32
C ASN A 74 2.65 -23.51 8.23
N VAL A 75 1.43 -22.95 8.31
CA VAL A 75 0.17 -23.70 8.17
C VAL A 75 -0.10 -23.95 6.70
N VAL A 76 -0.43 -25.21 6.39
CA VAL A 76 -0.71 -25.65 5.03
C VAL A 76 -1.90 -24.86 4.47
N PHE A 77 -1.71 -24.26 3.30
CA PHE A 77 -2.68 -23.42 2.61
C PHE A 77 -3.92 -24.22 2.21
N LEU A 78 -5.04 -24.03 2.90
CA LEU A 78 -6.35 -24.54 2.48
C LEU A 78 -7.13 -23.39 1.85
N VAL A 79 -6.95 -23.23 0.55
CA VAL A 79 -7.71 -22.26 -0.25
C VAL A 79 -9.12 -22.82 -0.42
N THR A 80 -10.07 -22.35 0.38
CA THR A 80 -11.48 -22.68 0.14
C THR A 80 -11.95 -22.00 -1.15
N PRO A 81 -12.60 -22.72 -2.08
CA PRO A 81 -13.06 -22.14 -3.33
C PRO A 81 -14.29 -21.27 -3.09
N LYS A 82 -14.10 -19.99 -2.71
CA LYS A 82 -15.16 -18.95 -2.73
C LYS A 82 -15.39 -18.39 -4.14
N VAL A 83 -15.37 -19.30 -5.12
CA VAL A 83 -15.28 -19.04 -6.57
C VAL A 83 -16.43 -18.20 -7.15
N PRO A 84 -17.72 -18.34 -6.75
CA PRO A 84 -18.77 -17.53 -7.38
C PRO A 84 -18.76 -16.06 -6.96
N LEU A 85 -18.23 -15.73 -5.78
CA LEU A 85 -18.19 -14.37 -5.24
C LEU A 85 -17.15 -13.49 -5.95
N VAL A 86 -16.01 -14.07 -6.35
CA VAL A 86 -14.97 -13.37 -7.13
C VAL A 86 -15.43 -13.12 -8.56
N VAL A 87 -16.21 -14.06 -9.10
CA VAL A 87 -16.71 -14.00 -10.48
C VAL A 87 -17.72 -12.85 -10.65
N THR A 88 -18.55 -12.54 -9.65
CA THR A 88 -19.48 -11.39 -9.69
C THR A 88 -18.78 -10.05 -9.45
N LEU A 89 -17.75 -10.07 -8.61
CA LEU A 89 -16.95 -8.91 -8.25
C LEU A 89 -16.00 -8.47 -9.38
N ALA A 90 -15.48 -9.44 -10.13
CA ALA A 90 -14.73 -9.24 -11.36
C ALA A 90 -15.61 -8.66 -12.48
N THR A 91 -16.84 -9.16 -12.67
CA THR A 91 -17.73 -8.66 -13.74
C THR A 91 -18.20 -7.22 -13.50
N LEU A 92 -18.35 -6.78 -12.25
CA LEU A 92 -18.80 -5.41 -11.91
C LEU A 92 -17.69 -4.35 -12.02
N SER A 93 -16.43 -4.72 -11.70
CA SER A 93 -15.25 -3.89 -11.94
C SER A 93 -15.00 -3.60 -13.44
N LEU A 94 -15.54 -4.47 -14.31
CA LEU A 94 -15.35 -4.46 -15.76
C LEU A 94 -16.34 -3.56 -16.51
N ILE A 95 -17.51 -3.25 -15.94
CA ILE A 95 -18.59 -2.51 -16.63
C ILE A 95 -18.52 -1.00 -16.36
N LEU A 96 -18.06 -0.58 -15.18
CA LEU A 96 -18.05 0.83 -14.74
C LEU A 96 -17.17 1.82 -15.53
N PRO A 97 -15.93 1.47 -15.92
CA PRO A 97 -15.06 2.43 -16.60
C PRO A 97 -15.48 2.68 -18.05
N ILE A 98 -16.37 1.86 -18.62
CA ILE A 98 -16.94 2.04 -19.97
C ILE A 98 -18.02 3.13 -20.01
N ILE A 99 -18.58 3.53 -18.86
CA ILE A 99 -19.64 4.54 -18.77
C ILE A 99 -19.09 5.95 -18.43
N THR A 100 -17.87 6.05 -17.87
CA THR A 100 -17.43 7.24 -17.10
C THR A 100 -16.20 7.99 -17.63
N VAL A 101 -15.72 7.67 -18.84
CA VAL A 101 -14.54 8.36 -19.45
C VAL A 101 -14.78 9.86 -19.71
N SER A 102 -15.99 10.39 -19.48
CA SER A 102 -16.29 11.82 -19.50
C SER A 102 -15.71 12.64 -18.33
N LEU A 103 -15.12 12.03 -17.29
CA LEU A 103 -14.78 12.73 -16.05
C LEU A 103 -13.29 13.10 -15.85
N PHE A 104 -12.37 12.64 -16.70
CA PHE A 104 -10.92 12.88 -16.53
C PHE A 104 -10.38 14.08 -17.33
N GLN A 105 -11.15 15.16 -17.45
CA GLN A 105 -10.69 16.45 -17.98
C GLN A 105 -10.31 17.40 -16.83
N GLY A 106 -9.42 16.95 -15.94
CA GLY A 106 -8.80 17.81 -14.95
C GLY A 106 -7.46 18.34 -15.47
N ASP A 107 -7.26 19.66 -15.43
CA ASP A 107 -5.98 20.28 -15.80
C ASP A 107 -4.85 19.85 -14.84
N VAL A 108 -4.05 18.89 -15.31
CA VAL A 108 -2.88 18.31 -14.64
C VAL A 108 -1.79 19.36 -14.37
N SER A 109 -1.87 20.53 -15.00
CA SER A 109 -0.95 21.66 -14.84
C SER A 109 -0.99 22.27 -13.44
N SER A 110 -2.15 22.28 -12.78
CA SER A 110 -2.31 22.84 -11.42
C SER A 110 -1.53 22.05 -10.35
N TRP A 111 -1.35 20.74 -10.56
CA TRP A 111 -0.65 19.84 -9.62
C TRP A 111 0.87 20.09 -9.60
N LYS A 112 1.42 20.62 -10.69
CA LYS A 112 2.84 21.03 -10.79
C LYS A 112 3.18 22.19 -9.88
N LEU A 113 2.26 23.14 -9.71
CA LEU A 113 2.50 24.33 -8.90
C LEU A 113 2.48 24.03 -7.39
N GLY A 114 1.58 23.14 -6.95
CA GLY A 114 1.36 22.86 -5.52
C GLY A 114 2.50 22.10 -4.82
N ALA A 115 3.26 21.27 -5.54
CA ALA A 115 4.39 20.55 -4.94
C ALA A 115 5.60 21.46 -4.69
N PHE A 116 5.85 22.41 -5.60
CA PHE A 116 6.93 23.39 -5.44
C PHE A 116 6.59 24.50 -4.45
N SER A 117 5.30 24.83 -4.29
CA SER A 117 4.89 25.82 -3.28
C SER A 117 5.15 25.35 -1.85
N LEU A 118 5.18 24.04 -1.59
CA LEU A 118 5.58 23.50 -0.29
C LEU A 118 7.06 23.79 0.05
N LEU A 119 7.94 23.83 -0.95
CA LEU A 119 9.36 24.19 -0.79
C LEU A 119 9.62 25.69 -0.67
N SER A 120 8.57 26.53 -0.73
CA SER A 120 8.73 27.95 -0.44
C SER A 120 9.15 28.15 1.02
N GLY A 121 9.99 29.16 1.27
CA GLY A 121 10.52 29.47 2.60
C GLY A 121 9.44 29.78 3.65
N GLU A 122 8.21 30.05 3.21
CA GLU A 122 7.06 30.34 4.07
C GLU A 122 6.56 29.10 4.84
N ASN A 123 6.86 27.89 4.35
CA ASN A 123 6.41 26.63 4.95
C ASN A 123 7.41 25.99 5.93
N LEU A 124 8.37 26.77 6.45
CA LEU A 124 9.38 26.32 7.43
C LEU A 124 8.77 25.61 8.66
N VAL A 125 7.59 26.05 9.10
CA VAL A 125 6.86 25.43 10.22
C VAL A 125 6.46 23.99 9.91
N ILE A 126 6.02 23.70 8.68
CA ILE A 126 5.60 22.36 8.27
C ILE A 126 6.80 21.40 8.31
N TYR A 127 7.97 21.85 7.84
CA TYR A 127 9.20 21.06 7.90
C TYR A 127 9.62 20.73 9.33
N TRP A 128 9.56 21.72 10.23
CA TRP A 128 9.84 21.51 11.65
C TRP A 128 8.88 20.50 12.28
N MET A 129 7.58 20.58 11.98
CA MET A 129 6.58 19.65 12.49
C MET A 129 6.83 18.21 12.01
N ILE A 130 7.12 18.02 10.72
CA ILE A 130 7.42 16.69 10.15
C ILE A 130 8.68 16.10 10.80
N ALA A 131 9.73 16.90 10.98
CA ALA A 131 10.97 16.47 11.62
C ALA A 131 10.73 16.01 13.07
N MET A 132 9.94 16.76 13.84
CA MET A 132 9.61 16.40 15.22
C MET A 132 8.78 15.11 15.29
N ILE A 133 7.82 14.92 14.38
CA ILE A 133 7.03 13.69 14.31
C ILE A 133 7.93 12.48 14.02
N LEU A 134 8.82 12.58 13.02
CA LEU A 134 9.74 11.50 12.68
C LEU A 134 10.70 11.17 13.83
N LEU A 135 11.21 12.19 14.53
CA LEU A 135 12.07 12.02 15.70
C LEU A 135 11.34 11.28 16.82
N VAL A 136 10.11 11.72 17.15
CA VAL A 136 9.30 11.08 18.20
C VAL A 136 8.98 9.63 17.83
N MET A 137 8.62 9.35 16.59
CA MET A 137 8.36 7.97 16.13
C MET A 137 9.60 7.09 16.26
N LEU A 138 10.79 7.60 15.96
CA LEU A 138 12.04 6.87 16.15
C LEU A 138 12.31 6.57 17.64
N VAL A 139 12.10 7.53 18.54
CA VAL A 139 12.25 7.29 19.99
C VAL A 139 11.25 6.25 20.50
N ILE A 140 9.98 6.35 20.07
CA ILE A 140 8.93 5.40 20.47
C ILE A 140 9.27 3.98 20.02
N THR A 141 9.68 3.81 18.76
CA THR A 141 10.04 2.47 18.23
C THR A 141 11.18 1.84 19.01
N VAL A 142 12.24 2.60 19.32
CA VAL A 142 13.36 2.12 20.16
C VAL A 142 12.89 1.74 21.56
N TYR A 143 12.07 2.58 22.20
CA TYR A 143 11.51 2.29 23.52
C TYR A 143 10.66 1.00 23.54
N VAL A 144 9.83 0.78 22.51
CA VAL A 144 9.00 -0.43 22.39
C VAL A 144 9.87 -1.68 22.22
N VAL A 145 10.92 -1.61 21.41
CA VAL A 145 11.85 -2.74 21.20
C VAL A 145 12.55 -3.13 22.50
N PHE A 146 13.03 -2.16 23.29
CA PHE A 146 13.71 -2.47 24.55
C PHE A 146 12.77 -2.99 25.65
N LYS A 147 11.49 -2.60 25.65
CA LYS A 147 10.53 -3.04 26.67
C LYS A 147 10.06 -4.50 26.46
N LYS A 148 10.13 -5.02 25.24
CA LYS A 148 9.72 -6.39 24.89
C LYS A 148 10.92 -7.23 24.41
N ALA A 149 11.89 -7.48 25.29
CA ALA A 149 12.98 -8.42 25.05
C ALA A 149 12.56 -9.91 25.27
N SER A 150 11.33 -10.28 24.91
CA SER A 150 10.89 -11.68 24.97
C SER A 150 11.19 -12.34 23.62
N PRO A 151 11.76 -13.56 23.59
CA PRO A 151 11.98 -14.27 22.34
C PRO A 151 10.64 -14.40 21.60
N LEU A 152 10.60 -13.93 20.35
CA LEU A 152 9.40 -13.91 19.49
C LEU A 152 8.85 -15.31 19.18
N ARG A 153 9.62 -16.35 19.54
CA ARG A 153 9.21 -17.74 19.58
C ARG A 153 9.53 -18.28 20.97
N GLY A 154 8.53 -18.30 21.85
CA GLY A 154 8.62 -19.05 23.10
C GLY A 154 8.80 -20.53 22.75
N PHE A 155 9.93 -21.10 23.15
CA PHE A 155 10.05 -22.55 23.21
C PHE A 155 9.49 -22.96 24.57
N ASP A 156 8.32 -23.59 24.58
CA ASP A 156 7.84 -24.30 25.76
C ASP A 156 8.77 -25.51 25.98
N THR A 157 9.84 -25.30 26.75
CA THR A 157 10.61 -26.42 27.32
C THR A 157 9.87 -26.90 28.56
N SER A 158 8.79 -27.66 28.37
CA SER A 158 8.23 -28.52 29.41
C SER A 158 8.67 -29.95 29.12
N ILE A 159 9.75 -30.36 29.80
CA ILE A 159 10.10 -31.77 30.06
C ILE A 159 9.32 -32.19 31.31
#